data_AF-A0A7C0UB90-F1
#
_entry.id   AF-A0A7C0UB90-F1
#
_cell.length_a   1.000
_cell.length_b   1.000
_cell.length_c   1.000
_cell.angle_alpha   90.00
_cell.angle_beta   90.00
_cell.angle_gamma   90.00
#
_symmetry.space_group_name_H-M   'P 1'
#
loop_
_entity.id
_entity.type
_entity.pdbx_description
1 polymer ?
#
loop_
_entity_poly.entity_id
_entity_poly.type
_entity_poly.pdbx_seq_one_letter_code
_entity_poly.pdbx_strand_id
1 'polypeptide(L)'
;ARQFRARIPSDWGITSFSSLISGHEVETDLPDHDPVSWQEETIESVTGQTTGNEPLSIFDFPRGPRAGSLLHKVMEQVDFSRAGEGEREDLVRNLLADYGYEEQWTAAICGMLENTLGASLSEEHQGLKLSLVPTNCRLTELEFYFPMRLITPTDLASIFEGESVSSSMAYIPERIEALEFSPIRGFMKGYIDLVFQWNGKYYLVDWKSNHLGPDIEAYSQGSMEEEMLRHFYVLQCYIYCLALDQYLSLRLPGYDYQRHFGGAFYIFLRGMDAEKAPKYGVYGTRPSVDLIKRLRKGLLETKGS
;
A
#
# COMPACT_ATOMS: atom_id res chain seq x y z
N ALA A 1 -9.31 -51.28 -10.47
CA ALA A 1 -8.96 -49.94 -9.98
C ALA A 1 -9.74 -48.90 -10.79
N ARG A 2 -10.50 -48.01 -10.15
CA ARG A 2 -11.16 -46.89 -10.84
C ARG A 2 -10.10 -45.83 -11.14
N GLN A 3 -9.78 -45.62 -12.42
CA GLN A 3 -8.94 -44.50 -12.85
C GLN A 3 -9.72 -43.20 -12.74
N PHE A 4 -9.25 -42.29 -11.89
CA PHE A 4 -9.72 -40.92 -11.84
C PHE A 4 -9.33 -40.22 -13.16
N ARG A 5 -10.33 -39.77 -13.93
CA ARG A 5 -10.17 -39.09 -15.23
C ARG A 5 -10.72 -37.65 -15.17
N ALA A 6 -10.54 -36.95 -14.05
CA ALA A 6 -10.82 -35.51 -14.02
C ALA A 6 -9.52 -34.74 -14.25
N ARG A 7 -9.55 -33.74 -15.13
CA ARG A 7 -8.55 -32.66 -15.13
C ARG A 7 -8.90 -31.77 -13.94
N ILE A 8 -7.96 -31.58 -13.02
CA ILE A 8 -8.05 -30.52 -12.03
C ILE A 8 -7.95 -29.21 -12.83
N PRO A 9 -8.96 -28.32 -12.77
CA PRO A 9 -8.85 -27.01 -13.41
C PRO A 9 -7.69 -26.26 -12.78
N SER A 10 -6.65 -25.95 -13.55
CA SER A 10 -5.46 -25.21 -13.10
C SER A 10 -5.66 -23.69 -13.15
N ASP A 11 -6.88 -23.25 -13.45
CA ASP A 11 -7.29 -21.85 -13.61
C ASP A 11 -8.08 -21.34 -12.39
N TRP A 12 -8.26 -22.16 -11.33
CA TRP A 12 -8.99 -21.77 -10.12
C TRP A 12 -8.06 -21.69 -8.91
N GLY A 13 -7.95 -20.50 -8.30
CA GLY A 13 -7.07 -20.27 -7.15
C GLY A 13 -7.40 -19.02 -6.33
N ILE A 14 -6.66 -18.84 -5.24
CA ILE A 14 -6.62 -17.57 -4.50
C ILE A 14 -5.38 -16.81 -4.99
N THR A 15 -5.57 -15.56 -5.41
CA THR A 15 -4.53 -14.72 -5.98
C THR A 15 -4.38 -13.45 -5.16
N SER A 16 -3.15 -12.97 -5.01
CA SER A 16 -2.82 -11.68 -4.43
C SER A 16 -2.23 -10.75 -5.50
N PHE A 17 -2.08 -9.47 -5.18
CA PHE A 17 -1.38 -8.52 -6.03
C PHE A 17 0.04 -9.01 -6.39
N SER A 18 0.82 -9.48 -5.41
CA SER A 18 2.18 -9.99 -5.63
C SER A 18 2.21 -11.21 -6.56
N SER A 19 1.21 -12.10 -6.47
CA SER A 19 1.08 -13.24 -7.39
C SER A 19 0.75 -12.79 -8.83
N LEU A 20 -0.04 -11.73 -9.02
CA LEU A 20 -0.31 -11.17 -10.36
C LEU A 20 0.95 -10.61 -11.01
N ILE A 21 1.81 -9.95 -10.24
CA ILE A 21 3.04 -9.35 -10.77
C ILE A 21 4.14 -10.38 -10.99
N SER A 22 4.24 -11.41 -10.13
CA SER A 22 5.31 -12.42 -10.23
C SER A 22 5.00 -13.57 -11.19
N GLY A 23 3.74 -13.74 -11.64
CA GLY A 23 3.34 -14.82 -12.53
C GLY A 23 3.35 -16.22 -11.89
N HIS A 24 3.61 -16.30 -10.58
CA HIS A 24 3.64 -17.52 -9.80
C HIS A 24 2.63 -17.47 -8.65
N GLU A 25 2.05 -18.62 -8.29
CA GLU A 25 1.23 -18.74 -7.07
C GLU A 25 2.14 -18.61 -5.84
N VAL A 26 2.21 -17.40 -5.28
CA VAL A 26 2.76 -17.17 -3.95
C VAL A 26 1.62 -17.40 -2.96
N GLU A 27 1.52 -18.61 -2.42
CA GLU A 27 0.57 -18.96 -1.38
C GLU A 27 1.08 -18.43 -0.04
N THR A 28 0.80 -17.16 0.25
CA THR A 28 1.07 -16.55 1.57
C THR A 28 -0.22 -16.14 2.23
N ASP A 29 -0.47 -16.67 3.44
CA ASP A 29 -1.62 -16.30 4.26
C ASP A 29 -1.43 -14.97 5.00
N LEU A 30 -0.24 -14.36 4.92
CA LEU A 30 0.13 -13.14 5.61
C LEU A 30 0.13 -11.92 4.68
N PRO A 31 -0.04 -10.69 5.20
CA PRO A 31 0.21 -9.47 4.45
C PRO A 31 1.62 -9.47 3.84
N ASP A 32 1.71 -9.18 2.55
CA ASP A 32 2.98 -9.06 1.84
C ASP A 32 3.41 -7.59 1.83
N HIS A 33 4.14 -7.19 2.86
CA HIS A 33 4.63 -5.82 3.02
C HIS A 33 5.86 -5.62 2.13
N ASP A 34 5.71 -4.77 1.11
CA ASP A 34 6.74 -4.44 0.11
C ASP A 34 7.33 -5.69 -0.59
N PRO A 35 6.62 -6.28 -1.58
CA PRO A 35 7.12 -7.44 -2.30
C PRO A 35 8.47 -7.12 -2.96
N VAL A 36 9.44 -8.01 -2.72
CA VAL A 36 10.79 -7.90 -3.27
C VAL A 36 10.72 -7.71 -4.78
N SER A 37 11.19 -6.56 -5.25
CA SER A 37 11.48 -6.38 -6.67
C SER A 37 12.49 -7.46 -7.08
N TRP A 38 12.12 -8.32 -8.02
CA TRP A 38 13.02 -9.32 -8.60
C TRP A 38 14.15 -8.71 -9.46
N GLN A 39 14.24 -7.37 -9.53
CA GLN A 39 15.45 -6.68 -9.94
C GLN A 39 16.30 -6.44 -8.68
N GLU A 40 17.34 -7.25 -8.55
CA GLU A 40 18.37 -7.30 -7.50
C GLU A 40 18.53 -5.99 -6.71
N GLU A 41 17.82 -5.85 -5.59
CA GLU A 41 18.31 -5.02 -4.51
C GLU A 41 19.43 -5.81 -3.83
N THR A 42 20.67 -5.58 -4.31
CA THR A 42 21.87 -5.93 -3.54
C THR A 42 21.69 -5.42 -2.13
N ILE A 43 21.73 -6.34 -1.16
CA ILE A 43 21.86 -6.02 0.27
C ILE A 43 23.23 -5.35 0.42
N GLU A 44 23.33 -4.07 0.11
CA GLU A 44 24.42 -3.26 0.61
C GLU A 44 24.17 -3.11 2.10
N SER A 45 24.86 -3.94 2.87
CA SER A 45 25.15 -3.66 4.26
C SER A 45 25.91 -2.34 4.28
N VAL A 46 25.19 -1.22 4.35
CA VAL A 46 25.78 0.07 4.67
C VAL A 46 26.23 -0.03 6.12
N THR A 47 27.44 -0.55 6.30
CA THR A 47 28.28 -0.24 7.46
C THR A 47 28.75 1.19 7.26
N GLY A 48 27.81 2.12 7.27
CA GLY A 48 28.09 3.54 7.27
C GLY A 48 28.79 3.84 8.57
N GLN A 49 30.12 3.94 8.53
CA GLN A 49 30.86 4.67 9.55
C GLN A 49 30.35 6.10 9.52
N THR A 50 29.40 6.42 10.39
CA THR A 50 29.03 7.81 10.69
C THR A 50 30.23 8.48 11.32
N THR A 51 31.07 9.10 10.50
CA THR A 51 32.07 10.05 10.94
C THR A 51 31.36 11.34 11.34
N GLY A 52 30.76 11.36 12.52
CA GLY A 52 30.08 12.55 13.04
C GLY A 52 29.14 12.21 14.19
N ASN A 53 29.06 13.11 15.16
CA ASN A 53 28.16 13.03 16.32
C ASN A 53 26.71 13.42 15.94
N GLU A 54 26.32 13.24 14.68
CA GLU A 54 24.98 13.56 14.19
C GLU A 54 24.02 12.41 14.51
N PRO A 55 22.79 12.70 14.95
CA PRO A 55 21.80 11.68 15.24
C PRO A 55 21.43 10.90 13.97
N LEU A 56 21.28 9.58 14.10
CA LEU A 56 20.86 8.69 13.02
C LEU A 56 19.51 9.15 12.44
N SER A 57 19.41 9.16 11.11
CA SER A 57 18.17 9.53 10.41
C SER A 57 17.43 8.29 9.90
N ILE A 58 16.11 8.42 9.64
CA ILE A 58 15.32 7.36 9.01
C ILE A 58 15.80 7.03 7.59
N PHE A 59 16.52 7.95 6.94
CA PHE A 59 17.16 7.68 5.65
C PHE A 59 18.31 6.65 5.77
N ASP A 60 18.98 6.60 6.92
CA ASP A 60 20.09 5.67 7.20
C ASP A 60 19.60 4.31 7.72
N PHE A 61 18.34 4.22 8.15
CA PHE A 61 17.77 2.97 8.69
C PHE A 61 17.90 1.83 7.65
N PRO A 62 18.25 0.60 8.06
CA PRO A 62 18.46 -0.52 7.13
C PRO A 62 17.31 -0.71 6.14
N ARG A 63 17.63 -1.26 4.96
CA ARG A 63 16.67 -1.49 3.86
C ARG A 63 16.28 -2.96 3.78
N GLY A 64 15.31 -3.26 2.92
CA GLY A 64 14.87 -4.61 2.60
C GLY A 64 13.70 -5.12 3.44
N PRO A 65 13.22 -6.35 3.16
CA PRO A 65 11.91 -6.83 3.63
C PRO A 65 11.75 -6.87 5.14
N ARG A 66 12.83 -7.18 5.87
CA ARG A 66 12.79 -7.20 7.34
C ARG A 66 12.61 -5.80 7.93
N ALA A 67 13.31 -4.81 7.38
CA ALA A 67 13.18 -3.42 7.81
C ALA A 67 11.78 -2.90 7.47
N GLY A 68 11.29 -3.19 6.26
CA GLY A 68 9.92 -2.84 5.86
C GLY A 68 8.88 -3.45 6.79
N SER A 69 8.97 -4.76 7.05
CA SER A 69 8.08 -5.47 7.97
C SER A 69 8.08 -4.87 9.38
N LEU A 70 9.23 -4.42 9.90
CA LEU A 70 9.28 -3.70 11.17
C LEU A 70 8.49 -2.40 11.09
N LEU A 71 8.72 -1.57 10.06
CA LEU A 71 8.06 -0.28 9.93
C LEU A 71 6.54 -0.42 9.79
N HIS A 72 6.06 -1.41 9.04
CA HIS A 72 4.62 -1.74 8.98
C HIS A 72 4.10 -2.16 10.36
N LYS A 73 4.83 -3.03 11.08
CA LYS A 73 4.41 -3.50 12.41
C LYS A 73 4.34 -2.35 13.43
N VAL A 74 5.25 -1.39 13.34
CA VAL A 74 5.19 -0.16 14.13
C VAL A 74 3.91 0.62 13.79
N MET A 75 3.60 0.83 12.51
CA MET A 75 2.39 1.55 12.07
C MET A 75 1.09 0.84 12.44
N GLU A 76 1.08 -0.49 12.48
CA GLU A 76 -0.05 -1.32 12.89
C GLU A 76 -0.38 -1.13 14.38
N GLN A 77 0.65 -1.12 15.24
CA GLN A 77 0.47 -1.13 16.70
C GLN A 77 0.40 0.25 17.34
N VAL A 78 0.93 1.28 16.66
CA VAL A 78 1.03 2.61 17.24
C VAL A 78 -0.33 3.29 17.46
N ASP A 79 -0.49 3.92 18.61
CA ASP A 79 -1.58 4.86 18.85
C ASP A 79 -1.26 6.21 18.16
N PHE A 80 -2.13 6.62 17.24
CA PHE A 80 -2.00 7.88 16.52
C PHE A 80 -2.29 9.09 17.41
N SER A 81 -3.01 8.88 18.53
CA SER A 81 -3.38 9.93 19.46
C SER A 81 -2.16 10.50 20.21
N ARG A 82 -2.25 11.75 20.67
CA ARG A 82 -1.22 12.36 21.53
C ARG A 82 -1.03 11.62 22.85
N ALA A 83 -2.04 10.89 23.34
CA ALA A 83 -1.93 10.16 24.59
C ALA A 83 -0.91 9.01 24.50
N GLY A 84 -0.72 8.44 23.31
CA GLY A 84 0.27 7.39 23.05
C GLY A 84 1.71 7.89 22.91
N GLU A 85 1.98 9.20 22.94
CA GLU A 85 3.32 9.75 22.70
C GLU A 85 4.38 9.18 23.65
N GLY A 86 4.03 9.01 24.94
CA GLY A 86 4.94 8.41 25.93
C GLY A 86 5.14 6.89 25.80
N GLU A 87 4.24 6.18 25.11
CA GLU A 87 4.31 4.72 24.93
C GLU A 87 4.94 4.32 23.58
N ARG A 88 5.02 5.25 22.62
CA ARG A 88 5.61 5.05 21.29
C ARG A 88 7.06 4.62 21.36
N GLU A 89 7.83 5.25 22.23
CA GLU A 89 9.26 4.98 22.33
C GLU A 89 9.51 3.54 22.80
N ASP A 90 8.79 3.10 23.84
CA ASP A 90 8.87 1.72 24.35
C ASP A 90 8.40 0.70 23.31
N LEU A 91 7.31 0.99 22.58
CA LEU A 91 6.84 0.17 21.46
C LEU A 91 7.93 -0.01 20.39
N VAL A 92 8.55 1.09 19.96
CA VAL A 92 9.60 1.09 18.94
C VAL A 92 10.83 0.32 19.43
N ARG A 93 11.28 0.52 20.68
CA ARG A 93 12.42 -0.22 21.25
C ARG A 93 12.15 -1.72 21.28
N ASN A 94 10.96 -2.13 21.70
CA ASN A 94 10.57 -3.54 21.76
C ASN A 94 10.55 -4.16 20.35
N LEU A 95 9.94 -3.48 19.36
CA LEU A 95 9.90 -3.98 17.99
C LEU A 95 11.29 -3.99 17.32
N LEU A 96 12.16 -3.02 17.60
CA LEU A 96 13.56 -3.06 17.17
C LEU A 96 14.25 -4.32 17.68
N ALA A 97 14.10 -4.63 18.98
CA ALA A 97 14.67 -5.83 19.58
C ALA A 97 14.11 -7.11 18.96
N ASP A 98 12.80 -7.21 18.76
CA ASP A 98 12.13 -8.38 18.19
C ASP A 98 12.59 -8.71 16.76
N TYR A 99 12.89 -7.68 15.96
CA TYR A 99 13.38 -7.82 14.59
C TYR A 99 14.92 -7.84 14.50
N GLY A 100 15.62 -7.68 15.62
CA GLY A 100 17.08 -7.77 15.72
C GLY A 100 17.84 -6.52 15.24
N TYR A 101 17.26 -5.34 15.40
CA TYR A 101 17.90 -4.04 15.15
C TYR A 101 18.35 -3.36 16.46
N GLU A 102 19.38 -2.52 16.37
CA GLU A 102 19.94 -1.83 17.53
C GLU A 102 19.03 -0.70 18.07
N GLU A 103 19.01 -0.50 19.39
CA GLU A 103 18.19 0.52 20.07
C GLU A 103 18.49 1.96 19.60
N GLN A 104 19.69 2.22 19.05
CA GLN A 104 20.08 3.54 18.54
C GLN A 104 19.14 4.08 17.43
N TRP A 105 18.38 3.20 16.76
CA TRP A 105 17.40 3.58 15.74
C TRP A 105 16.08 4.12 16.30
N THR A 106 15.85 4.02 17.62
CA THR A 106 14.59 4.42 18.26
C THR A 106 14.20 5.86 17.94
N ALA A 107 15.14 6.79 18.09
CA ALA A 107 14.89 8.22 17.84
C ALA A 107 14.54 8.49 16.37
N ALA A 108 15.21 7.82 15.42
CA ALA A 108 14.95 7.96 14.00
C ALA A 108 13.52 7.52 13.62
N ILE A 109 13.08 6.37 14.15
CA ILE A 109 11.74 5.83 13.90
C ILE A 109 10.68 6.66 14.62
N CYS A 110 10.93 7.13 15.85
CA CYS A 110 10.00 8.02 16.55
C CYS A 110 9.81 9.35 15.80
N GLY A 111 10.89 9.96 15.30
CA GLY A 111 10.79 11.16 14.47
C GLY A 111 10.01 10.93 13.17
N MET A 112 10.23 9.78 12.51
CA MET A 112 9.44 9.36 11.35
C MET A 112 7.95 9.21 11.69
N LEU A 113 7.61 8.63 12.85
CA LEU A 113 6.23 8.51 13.32
C LEU A 113 5.59 9.87 13.57
N GLU A 114 6.28 10.76 14.28
CA GLU A 114 5.80 12.11 14.55
C GLU A 114 5.50 12.88 13.27
N ASN A 115 6.42 12.81 12.31
CA ASN A 115 6.24 13.41 10.98
C ASN A 115 5.04 12.81 10.25
N THR A 116 4.95 11.48 10.21
CA THR A 116 3.87 10.76 9.50
C THR A 116 2.50 11.07 10.10
N LEU A 117 2.40 11.09 11.43
CA LEU A 117 1.15 11.34 12.14
C LEU A 117 0.74 12.83 12.12
N GLY A 118 1.71 13.73 12.12
CA GLY A 118 1.53 15.17 12.13
C GLY A 118 1.34 15.82 10.76
N ALA A 119 1.72 15.14 9.68
CA ALA A 119 1.61 15.60 8.30
C ALA A 119 0.15 15.71 7.83
N SER A 120 -0.14 16.74 7.04
CA SER A 120 -1.38 16.80 6.26
C SER A 120 -1.25 15.93 5.02
N LEU A 121 -2.18 14.99 4.83
CA LEU A 121 -2.16 14.08 3.68
C LEU A 121 -2.70 14.71 2.40
N SER A 122 -3.34 15.89 2.49
CA SER A 122 -3.98 16.55 1.37
C SER A 122 -3.71 18.04 1.38
N GLU A 123 -3.42 18.61 0.21
CA GLU A 123 -3.29 20.07 0.04
C GLU A 123 -4.64 20.76 0.26
N GLU A 124 -5.72 20.17 -0.26
CA GLU A 124 -7.09 20.67 -0.15
C GLU A 124 -7.64 20.60 1.28
N HIS A 125 -7.16 19.63 2.07
CA HIS A 125 -7.67 19.35 3.41
C HIS A 125 -6.52 19.32 4.43
N GLN A 126 -6.06 20.50 4.84
CA GLN A 126 -4.98 20.69 5.84
C GLN A 126 -5.23 20.00 7.20
N GLY A 127 -6.48 19.66 7.51
CA GLY A 127 -6.87 18.93 8.72
C GLY A 127 -6.89 17.40 8.57
N LEU A 128 -6.60 16.86 7.38
CA LEU A 128 -6.56 15.42 7.13
C LEU A 128 -5.20 14.87 7.60
N LYS A 129 -5.08 14.69 8.92
CA LYS A 129 -3.88 14.18 9.61
C LYS A 129 -4.21 12.90 10.34
N LEU A 130 -3.29 11.93 10.33
CA LEU A 130 -3.49 10.64 11.01
C LEU A 130 -3.58 10.80 12.53
N SER A 131 -2.87 11.77 13.11
CA SER A 131 -2.98 12.11 14.55
C SER A 131 -4.37 12.56 14.99
N LEU A 132 -5.25 12.95 14.05
CA LEU A 132 -6.63 13.35 14.32
C LEU A 132 -7.64 12.23 14.04
N VAL A 133 -7.17 11.03 13.71
CA VAL A 133 -8.02 9.86 13.43
C VAL A 133 -8.13 9.00 14.71
N PRO A 134 -9.31 8.93 15.35
CA PRO A 134 -9.52 8.08 16.52
C PRO A 134 -9.41 6.59 16.19
N THR A 135 -9.02 5.77 17.17
CA THR A 135 -8.89 4.32 17.03
C THR A 135 -10.18 3.63 16.58
N ASN A 136 -11.36 4.13 17.00
CA ASN A 136 -12.66 3.59 16.59
C ASN A 136 -13.12 4.04 15.19
N CYS A 137 -12.39 4.95 14.55
CA CYS A 137 -12.63 5.43 13.19
C CYS A 137 -11.63 4.85 12.18
N ARG A 138 -10.85 3.84 12.58
CA ARG A 138 -9.87 3.18 11.71
C ARG A 138 -9.94 1.65 11.82
N LEU A 139 -9.48 1.00 10.76
CA LEU A 139 -9.23 -0.44 10.67
C LEU A 139 -7.79 -0.60 10.17
N THR A 140 -6.95 -1.24 10.96
CA THR A 140 -5.58 -1.63 10.58
C THR A 140 -5.61 -3.02 9.96
N GLU A 141 -4.80 -3.24 8.92
CA GLU A 141 -4.70 -4.50 8.17
C GLU A 141 -6.07 -5.06 7.76
N LEU A 142 -6.85 -4.25 7.05
CA LEU A 142 -8.15 -4.70 6.56
C LEU A 142 -7.98 -5.78 5.50
N GLU A 143 -8.17 -7.02 5.91
CA GLU A 143 -8.24 -8.18 5.01
C GLU A 143 -9.49 -8.09 4.12
N PHE A 144 -9.32 -8.38 2.83
CA PHE A 144 -10.41 -8.44 1.87
C PHE A 144 -10.33 -9.67 0.97
N TYR A 145 -11.51 -10.09 0.52
CA TYR A 145 -11.69 -11.14 -0.47
C TYR A 145 -12.77 -10.75 -1.45
N PHE A 146 -12.52 -10.87 -2.76
CA PHE A 146 -13.59 -10.76 -3.75
C PHE A 146 -13.43 -11.78 -4.89
N PRO A 147 -14.54 -12.33 -5.40
CA PRO A 147 -14.50 -13.29 -6.49
C PRO A 147 -14.07 -12.57 -7.78
N MET A 148 -13.11 -13.16 -8.48
CA MET A 148 -12.57 -12.67 -9.74
C MET A 148 -13.12 -13.48 -10.92
N ARG A 149 -13.42 -12.76 -12.01
CA ARG A 149 -13.59 -13.39 -13.32
C ARG A 149 -12.25 -13.95 -13.81
N LEU A 150 -12.31 -14.80 -14.82
CA LEU A 150 -11.11 -15.12 -15.60
C LEU A 150 -10.62 -13.86 -16.29
N ILE A 151 -9.38 -13.44 -16.02
CA ILE A 151 -8.80 -12.20 -16.52
C ILE A 151 -7.43 -12.49 -17.11
N THR A 152 -7.16 -11.89 -18.27
CA THR A 152 -5.84 -11.86 -18.91
C THR A 152 -5.16 -10.50 -18.68
N PRO A 153 -3.83 -10.40 -18.87
CA PRO A 153 -3.12 -9.12 -18.87
C PRO A 153 -3.75 -8.08 -19.82
N THR A 154 -4.16 -8.51 -21.02
CA THR A 154 -4.84 -7.64 -22.01
C THR A 154 -6.20 -7.16 -21.50
N ASP A 155 -7.00 -8.03 -20.88
CA ASP A 155 -8.28 -7.63 -20.28
C ASP A 155 -8.05 -6.58 -19.19
N LEU A 156 -7.04 -6.80 -18.34
CA LEU A 156 -6.69 -5.89 -17.25
C LEU A 156 -6.21 -4.53 -17.77
N ALA A 157 -5.36 -4.50 -18.79
CA ALA A 157 -4.91 -3.27 -19.43
C ALA A 157 -6.07 -2.47 -20.04
N SER A 158 -7.01 -3.16 -20.70
CA SER A 158 -8.19 -2.52 -21.30
C SER A 158 -9.09 -1.81 -20.29
N ILE A 159 -9.08 -2.23 -19.02
CA ILE A 159 -9.83 -1.55 -17.94
C ILE A 159 -9.32 -0.13 -17.73
N PHE A 160 -8.05 0.14 -18.03
CA PHE A 160 -7.41 1.44 -17.83
C PHE A 160 -7.42 2.33 -19.08
N GLU A 161 -7.83 1.81 -20.25
CA GLU A 161 -7.93 2.59 -21.48
C GLU A 161 -8.88 3.79 -21.32
N GLY A 162 -8.46 4.99 -21.72
CA GLY A 162 -9.32 6.19 -21.71
C GLY A 162 -9.56 6.82 -20.34
N GLU A 163 -8.92 6.34 -19.26
CA GLU A 163 -8.80 7.17 -18.06
C GLU A 163 -7.86 8.34 -18.38
N SER A 164 -8.28 9.58 -18.11
CA SER A 164 -7.41 10.75 -18.24
C SER A 164 -6.46 10.80 -17.04
N VAL A 165 -5.49 9.90 -17.04
CA VAL A 165 -4.56 9.74 -15.92
C VAL A 165 -3.41 10.76 -16.02
N SER A 166 -2.75 11.06 -14.90
CA SER A 166 -1.52 11.86 -14.86
C SER A 166 -0.51 11.37 -15.92
N SER A 167 0.37 12.24 -16.40
CA SER A 167 1.32 11.98 -17.50
C SER A 167 2.14 10.70 -17.34
N SER A 168 2.42 10.31 -16.10
CA SER A 168 3.16 9.09 -15.73
C SER A 168 2.30 7.82 -15.84
N MET A 169 1.00 7.89 -15.54
CA MET A 169 0.09 6.75 -15.60
C MET A 169 -0.40 6.39 -17.02
N ALA A 170 -0.06 7.18 -18.04
CA ALA A 170 -0.32 6.85 -19.44
C ALA A 170 0.32 5.52 -19.88
N TYR A 171 1.44 5.14 -19.25
CA TYR A 171 2.19 3.91 -19.58
C TYR A 171 1.71 2.67 -18.81
N ILE A 172 0.72 2.82 -17.92
CA ILE A 172 0.21 1.69 -17.12
C ILE A 172 -0.35 0.56 -17.98
N PRO A 173 -1.19 0.80 -19.00
CA PRO A 173 -1.73 -0.28 -19.82
C PRO A 173 -0.61 -1.09 -20.49
N GLU A 174 0.36 -0.42 -21.13
CA GLU A 174 1.51 -1.06 -21.79
C GLU A 174 2.33 -1.93 -20.83
N ARG A 175 2.55 -1.45 -19.59
CA ARG A 175 3.25 -2.21 -18.56
C ARG A 175 2.46 -3.41 -18.05
N ILE A 176 1.14 -3.27 -17.90
CA ILE A 176 0.26 -4.36 -17.48
C ILE A 176 0.21 -5.46 -18.55
N GLU A 177 0.17 -5.10 -19.84
CA GLU A 177 0.21 -6.07 -20.94
C GLU A 177 1.49 -6.90 -20.95
N ALA A 178 2.60 -6.34 -20.44
CA ALA A 178 3.88 -7.04 -20.31
C ALA A 178 3.91 -8.04 -19.13
N LEU A 179 2.87 -8.11 -18.29
CA LEU A 179 2.80 -9.10 -17.22
C LEU A 179 2.53 -10.50 -17.80
N GLU A 180 3.31 -11.49 -17.37
CA GLU A 180 3.19 -12.87 -17.83
C GLU A 180 2.48 -13.77 -16.81
N PHE A 181 1.29 -13.38 -16.32
CA PHE A 181 0.50 -14.26 -15.44
C PHE A 181 -0.44 -15.17 -16.25
N SER A 182 -0.55 -16.43 -15.83
CA SER A 182 -1.51 -17.37 -16.41
C SER A 182 -2.94 -16.91 -16.10
N PRO A 183 -3.93 -17.05 -17.00
CA PRO A 183 -5.30 -16.62 -16.72
C PRO A 183 -5.82 -17.20 -15.39
N ILE A 184 -6.21 -16.33 -14.46
CA ILE A 184 -6.64 -16.72 -13.12
C ILE A 184 -8.14 -16.45 -12.98
N ARG A 185 -8.88 -17.46 -12.51
CA ARG A 185 -10.24 -17.36 -11.99
C ARG A 185 -10.19 -17.74 -10.50
N GLY A 186 -11.08 -17.18 -9.68
CA GLY A 186 -11.15 -17.55 -8.26
C GLY A 186 -11.36 -16.34 -7.36
N PHE A 187 -10.46 -16.10 -6.41
CA PHE A 187 -10.59 -14.98 -5.47
C PHE A 187 -9.34 -14.10 -5.45
N MET A 188 -9.54 -12.78 -5.41
CA MET A 188 -8.50 -11.85 -4.98
C MET A 188 -8.49 -11.80 -3.46
N LYS A 189 -7.32 -12.01 -2.85
CA LYS A 189 -7.03 -11.78 -1.43
C LYS A 189 -6.02 -10.65 -1.30
N GLY A 190 -6.20 -9.83 -0.28
CA GLY A 190 -5.19 -8.84 0.10
C GLY A 190 -5.50 -8.19 1.44
N TYR A 191 -4.59 -7.31 1.85
CA TYR A 191 -4.66 -6.56 3.10
C TYR A 191 -4.43 -5.09 2.79
N ILE A 192 -5.32 -4.22 3.24
CA ILE A 192 -5.13 -2.76 3.17
C ILE A 192 -4.54 -2.34 4.51
N ASP A 193 -3.35 -1.75 4.52
CA ASP A 193 -2.64 -1.44 5.78
C ASP A 193 -3.48 -0.60 6.75
N LEU A 194 -4.18 0.42 6.24
CA LEU A 194 -5.06 1.24 7.05
C LEU A 194 -6.26 1.74 6.23
N VAL A 195 -7.45 1.56 6.79
CA VAL A 195 -8.66 2.26 6.35
C VAL A 195 -9.12 3.16 7.47
N PHE A 196 -9.44 4.42 7.18
CA PHE A 196 -9.95 5.33 8.19
C PHE A 196 -11.07 6.23 7.68
N GLN A 197 -11.87 6.73 8.61
CA GLN A 197 -12.90 7.73 8.33
C GLN A 197 -12.46 9.11 8.82
N TRP A 198 -12.63 10.11 7.96
CA TRP A 198 -12.47 11.52 8.33
C TRP A 198 -13.55 12.35 7.65
N ASN A 199 -14.26 13.17 8.42
CA ASN A 199 -15.36 14.03 7.95
C ASN A 199 -16.40 13.30 7.05
N GLY A 200 -16.80 12.10 7.45
CA GLY A 200 -17.80 11.29 6.75
C GLY A 200 -17.31 10.62 5.46
N LYS A 201 -16.02 10.76 5.12
CA LYS A 201 -15.38 10.08 4.00
C LYS A 201 -14.42 9.00 4.50
N TYR A 202 -14.31 7.92 3.73
CA TYR A 202 -13.43 6.79 3.98
C TYR A 202 -12.21 6.87 3.07
N TYR A 203 -11.04 6.70 3.66
CA TYR A 203 -9.75 6.74 3.00
C TYR A 203 -9.02 5.42 3.24
N LEU A 204 -8.17 5.04 2.31
CA LEU A 204 -7.19 3.98 2.53
C LEU A 204 -5.77 4.53 2.51
N VAL A 205 -4.89 3.84 3.21
CA VAL A 205 -3.46 4.09 3.23
C VAL A 205 -2.73 2.78 3.02
N ASP A 206 -1.64 2.86 2.28
CA ASP A 206 -0.65 1.81 2.09
C ASP A 206 0.71 2.40 2.48
N TRP A 207 1.42 1.77 3.41
CA TRP A 207 2.73 2.22 3.85
C TRP A 207 3.79 1.69 2.91
N LYS A 208 4.76 2.53 2.53
CA LYS A 208 5.90 2.14 1.71
C LYS A 208 7.20 2.41 2.46
N SER A 209 8.03 1.38 2.58
CA SER A 209 9.36 1.47 3.20
C SER A 209 10.49 1.70 2.20
N ASN A 210 10.15 1.79 0.89
CA ASN A 210 11.07 2.03 -0.22
C ASN A 210 12.05 3.16 0.09
N HIS A 211 13.32 2.95 -0.27
CA HIS A 211 14.36 3.96 -0.12
C HIS A 211 14.60 4.64 -1.48
N LEU A 212 14.10 5.86 -1.64
CA LEU A 212 14.24 6.62 -2.90
C LEU A 212 15.52 7.48 -2.95
N GLY A 213 16.16 7.70 -1.79
CA GLY A 213 17.39 8.44 -1.66
C GLY A 213 17.67 8.88 -0.21
N PRO A 214 18.77 9.62 0.00
CA PRO A 214 19.32 9.92 1.33
C PRO A 214 18.65 11.11 2.03
N ASP A 215 17.73 11.80 1.37
CA ASP A 215 17.08 13.00 1.88
C ASP A 215 15.61 13.06 1.45
N ILE A 216 14.89 14.06 1.95
CA ILE A 216 13.47 14.24 1.67
C ILE A 216 13.20 14.64 0.22
N GLU A 217 14.11 15.37 -0.42
CA GLU A 217 13.97 15.79 -1.80
C GLU A 217 13.93 14.59 -2.77
N ALA A 218 14.53 13.45 -2.40
CA ALA A 218 14.40 12.18 -3.11
C ALA A 218 12.97 11.59 -3.12
N TYR A 219 12.08 12.05 -2.23
CA TYR A 219 10.68 11.61 -2.14
C TYR A 219 9.72 12.63 -2.76
N SER A 220 10.17 13.32 -3.81
CA SER A 220 9.34 14.23 -4.60
C SER A 220 8.19 13.50 -5.30
N GLN A 221 7.14 14.23 -5.72
CA GLN A 221 6.04 13.66 -6.49
C GLN A 221 6.51 12.88 -7.73
N GLY A 222 7.50 13.40 -8.48
CA GLY A 222 8.04 12.72 -9.66
C GLY A 222 8.74 11.40 -9.31
N SER A 223 9.57 11.41 -8.27
CA SER A 223 10.29 10.22 -7.79
C SER A 223 9.32 9.14 -7.27
N MET A 224 8.31 9.55 -6.52
CA MET A 224 7.28 8.63 -6.03
C MET A 224 6.41 8.08 -7.17
N GLU A 225 6.07 8.90 -8.18
CA GLU A 225 5.34 8.44 -9.37
C GLU A 225 6.11 7.37 -10.14
N GLU A 226 7.42 7.57 -10.34
CA GLU A 226 8.28 6.58 -10.99
C GLU A 226 8.32 5.26 -10.22
N GLU A 227 8.39 5.32 -8.89
CA GLU A 227 8.38 4.14 -8.03
C GLU A 227 7.01 3.42 -8.05
N MET A 228 5.92 4.19 -7.97
CA MET A 228 4.55 3.67 -8.08
C MET A 228 4.33 2.91 -9.39
N LEU A 229 4.97 3.37 -10.48
CA LEU A 229 4.95 2.70 -11.78
C LEU A 229 5.89 1.50 -11.85
N ARG A 230 7.08 1.60 -11.27
CA ARG A 230 8.11 0.54 -11.27
C ARG A 230 7.58 -0.72 -10.60
N HIS A 231 6.92 -0.57 -9.46
CA HIS A 231 6.43 -1.70 -8.65
C HIS A 231 4.96 -2.03 -8.88
N PHE A 232 4.33 -1.45 -9.92
CA PHE A 232 2.90 -1.65 -10.22
C PHE A 232 1.96 -1.29 -9.05
N TYR A 233 2.39 -0.45 -8.11
CA TYR A 233 1.56 0.00 -6.98
C TYR A 233 0.33 0.79 -7.43
N VAL A 234 0.34 1.36 -8.63
CA VAL A 234 -0.87 1.94 -9.24
C VAL A 234 -1.97 0.88 -9.42
N LEU A 235 -1.60 -0.32 -9.91
CA LEU A 235 -2.55 -1.43 -10.05
C LEU A 235 -3.02 -1.93 -8.67
N GLN A 236 -2.11 -2.07 -7.71
CA GLN A 236 -2.44 -2.40 -6.32
C GLN A 236 -3.46 -1.41 -5.74
N CYS A 237 -3.21 -0.11 -5.91
CA CYS A 237 -4.05 0.97 -5.42
C CYS A 237 -5.48 0.84 -5.94
N TYR A 238 -5.64 0.57 -7.23
CA TYR A 238 -6.95 0.42 -7.85
C TYR A 238 -7.68 -0.86 -7.43
N ILE A 239 -6.96 -1.96 -7.22
CA ILE A 239 -7.52 -3.17 -6.62
C ILE A 239 -8.00 -2.88 -5.19
N TYR A 240 -7.22 -2.16 -4.39
CA TYR A 240 -7.56 -1.82 -3.00
C TYR A 240 -8.72 -0.82 -2.93
N CYS A 241 -8.78 0.15 -3.84
CA CYS A 241 -9.93 1.05 -3.96
C CYS A 241 -11.21 0.30 -4.31
N LEU A 242 -11.16 -0.67 -5.24
CA LEU A 242 -12.30 -1.53 -5.54
C LEU A 242 -12.69 -2.38 -4.32
N ALA A 243 -11.73 -2.98 -3.63
CA ALA A 243 -11.98 -3.78 -2.44
C ALA A 243 -12.69 -2.95 -1.35
N LEU A 244 -12.20 -1.74 -1.07
CA LEU A 244 -12.81 -0.84 -0.10
C LEU A 244 -14.21 -0.37 -0.55
N ASP A 245 -14.41 -0.05 -1.83
CA ASP A 245 -15.72 0.28 -2.38
C ASP A 245 -16.73 -0.87 -2.18
N GLN A 246 -16.33 -2.12 -2.43
CA GLN A 246 -17.18 -3.30 -2.18
C GLN A 246 -17.47 -3.47 -0.69
N TYR A 247 -16.44 -3.34 0.15
CA TYR A 247 -16.57 -3.44 1.59
C TYR A 247 -17.56 -2.41 2.16
N LEU A 248 -17.46 -1.15 1.74
CA LEU A 248 -18.35 -0.08 2.19
C LEU A 248 -19.76 -0.27 1.64
N SER A 249 -19.91 -0.67 0.38
CA SER A 249 -21.23 -0.96 -0.22
C SER A 249 -22.03 -2.01 0.54
N LEU A 250 -21.35 -2.98 1.16
CA LEU A 250 -21.98 -4.05 1.94
C LEU A 250 -22.31 -3.66 3.38
N ARG A 251 -21.61 -2.65 3.94
CA ARG A 251 -21.68 -2.33 5.37
C ARG A 251 -22.29 -0.97 5.68
N LEU A 252 -22.24 -0.02 4.77
CA LEU A 252 -22.75 1.32 4.97
C LEU A 252 -24.11 1.50 4.25
N PRO A 253 -25.23 1.58 4.97
CA PRO A 253 -26.53 1.86 4.38
C PRO A 253 -26.53 3.19 3.62
N GLY A 254 -27.00 3.17 2.37
CA GLY A 254 -27.00 4.37 1.52
C GLY A 254 -25.62 4.79 1.03
N TYR A 255 -24.64 3.87 1.01
CA TYR A 255 -23.32 4.12 0.43
C TYR A 255 -23.44 4.68 -1.00
N ASP A 256 -22.58 5.67 -1.25
CA ASP A 256 -22.43 6.37 -2.51
C ASP A 256 -20.96 6.73 -2.63
N TYR A 257 -20.31 6.27 -3.70
CA TYR A 257 -18.87 6.44 -3.89
C TYR A 257 -18.47 7.93 -3.93
N GLN A 258 -19.25 8.78 -4.61
CA GLN A 258 -18.90 10.19 -4.76
C GLN A 258 -18.94 10.95 -3.42
N ARG A 259 -19.87 10.60 -2.54
CA ARG A 259 -20.05 11.20 -1.22
C ARG A 259 -19.11 10.62 -0.17
N HIS A 260 -18.95 9.29 -0.15
CA HIS A 260 -18.34 8.60 0.98
C HIS A 260 -16.91 8.13 0.71
N PHE A 261 -16.46 7.96 -0.55
CA PHE A 261 -15.08 7.58 -0.84
C PHE A 261 -14.18 8.81 -0.93
N GLY A 262 -13.20 8.88 -0.04
CA GLY A 262 -12.29 10.02 0.14
C GLY A 262 -11.03 9.96 -0.72
N GLY A 263 -10.47 8.78 -0.94
CA GLY A 263 -9.24 8.59 -1.71
C GLY A 263 -8.32 7.53 -1.12
N ALA A 264 -7.15 7.40 -1.72
CA ALA A 264 -6.07 6.53 -1.33
C ALA A 264 -4.78 7.33 -1.16
N PHE A 265 -3.98 7.00 -0.14
CA PHE A 265 -2.66 7.56 0.05
C PHE A 265 -1.61 6.45 0.13
N TYR A 266 -0.59 6.55 -0.70
CA TYR A 266 0.61 5.74 -0.59
C TYR A 266 1.65 6.58 0.14
N ILE A 267 2.02 6.17 1.35
CA ILE A 267 2.85 6.95 2.27
C ILE A 267 4.24 6.33 2.32
N PHE A 268 5.21 6.99 1.70
CA PHE A 268 6.62 6.61 1.75
C PHE A 268 7.21 7.09 3.06
N LEU A 269 7.23 6.19 4.07
CA LEU A 269 7.49 6.51 5.46
C LEU A 269 8.79 7.30 5.67
N ARG A 270 9.85 6.94 4.95
CA ARG A 270 11.16 7.61 5.03
C ARG A 270 11.12 9.06 4.55
N GLY A 271 10.22 9.39 3.61
CA GLY A 271 10.08 10.71 3.02
C GLY A 271 9.10 11.64 3.73
N MET A 272 8.53 11.21 4.87
CA MET A 272 7.53 11.98 5.60
C MET A 272 8.14 13.11 6.42
N ASP A 273 7.55 14.29 6.29
CA ASP A 273 7.88 15.51 7.05
C ASP A 273 6.61 16.33 7.27
N ALA A 274 6.34 16.70 8.52
CA ALA A 274 5.09 17.35 8.89
C ALA A 274 4.91 18.76 8.30
N GLU A 275 6.01 19.45 7.96
CA GLU A 275 6.00 20.81 7.42
C GLU A 275 6.01 20.83 5.89
N LYS A 276 6.64 19.84 5.26
CA LYS A 276 6.77 19.74 3.80
C LYS A 276 5.69 18.86 3.15
N ALA A 277 4.95 18.06 3.91
CA ALA A 277 3.82 17.28 3.39
C ALA A 277 2.67 18.17 2.87
N PRO A 278 1.91 17.72 1.85
CA PRO A 278 2.02 16.43 1.15
C PRO A 278 3.01 16.44 -0.03
N LYS A 279 3.81 17.51 -0.20
CA LYS A 279 4.69 17.65 -1.36
C LYS A 279 5.73 16.51 -1.48
N TYR A 280 6.17 15.98 -0.34
CA TYR A 280 7.09 14.84 -0.25
C TYR A 280 6.47 13.72 0.61
N GLY A 281 6.83 12.48 0.31
CA GLY A 281 6.44 11.31 1.09
C GLY A 281 4.98 10.87 0.96
N VAL A 282 4.10 11.70 0.39
CA VAL A 282 2.67 11.38 0.20
C VAL A 282 2.33 11.35 -1.29
N TYR A 283 1.94 10.18 -1.77
CA TYR A 283 1.31 10.02 -3.08
C TYR A 283 -0.21 9.83 -2.90
N GLY A 284 -0.99 10.86 -3.21
CA GLY A 284 -2.44 10.86 -3.07
C GLY A 284 -3.17 10.65 -4.39
N THR A 285 -4.18 9.79 -4.40
CA THR A 285 -5.05 9.60 -5.58
C THR A 285 -6.49 9.31 -5.19
N ARG A 286 -7.42 9.65 -6.08
CA ARG A 286 -8.83 9.30 -5.95
C ARG A 286 -9.34 8.82 -7.31
N PRO A 287 -9.51 7.50 -7.51
CA PRO A 287 -10.01 6.97 -8.77
C PRO A 287 -11.38 7.57 -9.12
N SER A 288 -11.60 7.84 -10.40
CA SER A 288 -12.91 8.31 -10.88
C SER A 288 -13.99 7.24 -10.62
N VAL A 289 -15.24 7.68 -10.47
CA VAL A 289 -16.36 6.74 -10.29
C VAL A 289 -16.51 5.81 -11.50
N ASP A 290 -16.14 6.29 -12.69
CA ASP A 290 -16.23 5.51 -13.92
C ASP A 290 -15.12 4.47 -14.01
N LEU A 291 -13.89 4.78 -13.57
CA LEU A 291 -12.85 3.77 -13.40
C LEU A 291 -13.26 2.67 -12.42
N ILE A 292 -13.82 3.03 -11.26
CA ILE A 292 -14.27 2.03 -10.27
C ILE A 292 -15.40 1.16 -10.83
N LYS A 293 -16.33 1.72 -11.62
CA LYS A 293 -17.35 0.92 -12.32
C LYS A 293 -16.73 -0.02 -13.36
N ARG A 294 -15.71 0.42 -14.11
CA ARG A 294 -15.00 -0.41 -15.08
C ARG A 294 -14.23 -1.54 -14.38
N LEU A 295 -13.49 -1.24 -13.33
CA LEU A 295 -12.83 -2.22 -12.46
C LEU A 295 -13.84 -3.23 -11.92
N ARG A 296 -14.98 -2.77 -11.41
CA ARG A 296 -16.04 -3.67 -10.91
C ARG A 296 -16.55 -4.62 -12.00
N LYS A 297 -16.78 -4.11 -13.22
CA LYS A 297 -17.29 -4.90 -14.35
C LYS A 297 -16.25 -5.88 -14.91
N GLY A 298 -14.99 -5.44 -14.96
CA GLY A 298 -13.87 -6.20 -15.51
C GLY A 298 -13.34 -7.25 -14.55
N LEU A 299 -13.20 -6.91 -13.26
CA LEU A 299 -12.59 -7.77 -12.25
C LEU A 299 -13.58 -8.70 -11.55
N LEU A 300 -14.76 -8.21 -11.13
CA LEU A 300 -15.63 -8.98 -10.25
C LEU A 300 -16.49 -10.00 -11.00
N GLU A 301 -16.58 -11.21 -10.47
CA GLU A 301 -17.57 -12.19 -10.94
C GLU A 301 -18.97 -11.71 -10.53
N THR A 302 -19.81 -11.41 -11.51
CA THR A 302 -21.22 -11.10 -11.22
C THR A 302 -21.95 -12.41 -10.94
N LYS A 303 -22.69 -12.47 -9.81
CA LYS A 303 -23.62 -13.59 -9.57
C LYS A 303 -24.58 -13.64 -10.77
N GLY A 304 -24.56 -14.76 -11.48
CA GLY A 304 -25.13 -14.89 -12.82
C GLY A 304 -26.57 -14.44 -12.97
N SER A 305 -26.83 -13.87 -14.15
CA SER A 305 -28.03 -14.17 -14.95
C SER A 305 -28.29 -15.67 -15.06
#